data_AF-A0A953JLQ3-F1
#
_entry.id   AF-A0A953JLQ3-F1
#
_cell.length_a   1.000
_cell.length_b   1.000
_cell.length_c   1.000
_cell.angle_alpha   90.00
_cell.angle_beta   90.00
_cell.angle_gamma   90.00
#
_symmetry.space_group_name_H-M   'P 1'
#
loop_
_entity.id
_entity.type
_entity.pdbx_description
1 polymer ?
#
loop_
_entity_poly.entity_id
_entity_poly.type
_entity_poly.pdbx_seq_one_letter_code
_entity_poly.pdbx_strand_id
1 'polypeptide(L)'
;PFSEATARAVRDWQAEEVLLLPLYPQYSTTTTDSSVLAWQEACAAIGLDLPTTTLCCWHSDPGFVAATAALVRAAWDRARADLPDAVPLRLLFSAHGLPEVIVKRGDPYQWQVERTVAAMAKALGIHGLDHAICYQSRATPQKWIGPSTEEELRRAGRDKVAVLVCPIAFVSDHSETLVELDVEYRELAHRLGIPGYFRVPAQNSDPGFITALADLARRARASDRALCSFAGARQCPKRYDDCPHAQAPARMKEAA
;
A
#
# COMPACT_ATOMS: atom_id res chain seq x y z
N PRO A 1 12.36 -11.12 -11.69
CA PRO A 1 12.34 -11.20 -13.17
C PRO A 1 11.71 -9.93 -13.74
N PHE A 2 12.16 -9.42 -14.89
CA PHE A 2 11.50 -8.29 -15.56
C PHE A 2 10.25 -8.74 -16.33
N SER A 3 9.41 -7.78 -16.74
CA SER A 3 8.15 -8.06 -17.47
C SER A 3 8.37 -8.83 -18.76
N GLU A 4 9.38 -8.49 -19.56
CA GLU A 4 9.69 -9.20 -20.81
C GLU A 4 10.05 -10.68 -20.59
N ALA A 5 10.93 -10.96 -19.62
CA ALA A 5 11.29 -12.32 -19.27
C ALA A 5 10.07 -13.12 -18.77
N THR A 6 9.18 -12.46 -18.02
CA THR A 6 7.94 -13.06 -17.52
C THR A 6 6.96 -13.35 -18.65
N ALA A 7 6.78 -12.42 -19.61
CA ALA A 7 5.91 -12.62 -20.76
C ALA A 7 6.39 -13.80 -21.63
N ARG A 8 7.70 -13.94 -21.85
CA ARG A 8 8.29 -15.10 -22.52
C ARG A 8 7.99 -16.39 -21.77
N ALA A 9 8.18 -16.42 -20.44
CA ALA A 9 7.86 -17.58 -19.62
C ALA A 9 6.36 -17.96 -19.68
N VAL A 10 5.45 -16.98 -19.67
CA VAL A 10 4.00 -17.19 -19.80
C VAL A 10 3.64 -17.79 -21.16
N ARG A 11 4.23 -17.27 -22.25
CA ARG A 11 4.06 -17.82 -23.60
C ARG A 11 4.58 -19.27 -23.68
N ASP A 12 5.77 -19.51 -23.17
CA ASP A 12 6.44 -20.82 -23.25
C ASP A 12 5.72 -21.86 -22.37
N TRP A 13 5.04 -21.43 -21.29
CA TRP A 13 4.15 -22.25 -20.47
C TRP A 13 2.78 -22.50 -21.13
N GLN A 14 2.46 -21.81 -22.23
CA GLN A 14 1.17 -21.89 -22.93
C GLN A 14 -0.03 -21.56 -22.03
N ALA A 15 0.06 -20.46 -21.28
CA ALA A 15 -1.04 -19.97 -20.45
C ALA A 15 -2.32 -19.75 -21.26
N GLU A 16 -3.48 -20.08 -20.68
CA GLU A 16 -4.79 -19.78 -21.27
C GLU A 16 -5.31 -18.40 -20.87
N GLU A 17 -4.92 -17.91 -19.69
CA GLU A 17 -5.33 -16.63 -19.14
C GLU A 17 -4.25 -16.05 -18.20
N VAL A 18 -4.28 -14.73 -18.01
CA VAL A 18 -3.37 -14.00 -17.12
C VAL A 18 -4.17 -13.17 -16.12
N LEU A 19 -3.76 -13.21 -14.84
CA LEU A 19 -4.23 -12.29 -13.82
C LEU A 19 -3.06 -11.40 -13.37
N LEU A 20 -3.18 -10.10 -13.59
CA LEU A 20 -2.27 -9.11 -13.01
C LEU A 20 -2.73 -8.78 -11.58
N LEU A 21 -1.94 -9.25 -10.62
CA LEU A 21 -2.16 -9.07 -9.18
C LEU A 21 -1.04 -8.20 -8.59
N PRO A 22 -1.22 -6.87 -8.54
CA PRO A 22 -0.20 -5.97 -7.98
C PRO A 22 -0.06 -6.19 -6.48
N LEU A 23 1.19 -6.20 -5.99
CA LEU A 23 1.51 -6.24 -4.56
C LEU A 23 1.44 -4.87 -3.89
N TYR A 24 0.85 -3.89 -4.56
CA TYR A 24 0.48 -2.58 -4.02
C TYR A 24 -1.03 -2.60 -3.69
N PRO A 25 -1.43 -2.55 -2.42
CA PRO A 25 -2.85 -2.49 -2.07
C PRO A 25 -3.51 -1.23 -2.61
N GLN A 26 -2.81 -0.10 -2.52
CA GLN A 26 -3.23 1.20 -3.02
C GLN A 26 -2.69 1.42 -4.44
N TYR A 27 -3.57 1.72 -5.38
CA TYR A 27 -3.19 2.09 -6.74
C TYR A 27 -2.49 3.45 -6.76
N SER A 28 -1.43 3.54 -7.57
CA SER A 28 -0.80 4.78 -8.03
C SER A 28 -0.40 4.63 -9.50
N THR A 29 -0.42 5.74 -10.23
CA THR A 29 0.16 5.86 -11.59
C THR A 29 1.65 5.53 -11.61
N THR A 30 2.34 5.74 -10.49
CA THR A 30 3.80 5.53 -10.37
C THR A 30 4.18 4.10 -9.99
N THR A 31 3.21 3.22 -9.69
CA THR A 31 3.49 1.83 -9.27
C THR A 31 2.67 0.83 -10.08
N THR A 32 1.38 0.71 -9.78
CA THR A 32 0.50 -0.29 -10.39
C THR A 32 0.33 -0.01 -11.88
N ASP A 33 0.06 1.24 -12.26
CA ASP A 33 -0.14 1.59 -13.68
C ASP A 33 1.14 1.37 -14.49
N SER A 34 2.28 1.86 -13.99
CA SER A 34 3.59 1.62 -14.61
C SER A 34 3.90 0.13 -14.79
N SER A 35 3.53 -0.71 -13.81
CA SER A 35 3.71 -2.17 -13.91
C SER A 35 2.81 -2.80 -14.96
N VAL A 36 1.55 -2.35 -15.05
CA VAL A 36 0.59 -2.83 -16.07
C VAL A 36 1.03 -2.41 -17.48
N LEU A 37 1.49 -1.16 -17.66
CA LEU A 37 2.03 -0.69 -18.93
C LEU A 37 3.26 -1.49 -19.34
N ALA A 38 4.20 -1.73 -18.43
CA ALA A 38 5.39 -2.54 -18.71
C ALA A 38 5.05 -4.00 -19.09
N TRP A 39 3.98 -4.57 -18.52
CA TRP A 39 3.47 -5.88 -18.94
C TRP A 39 2.89 -5.84 -20.35
N GLN A 40 2.09 -4.82 -20.68
CA GLN A 40 1.49 -4.66 -22.00
C GLN A 40 2.56 -4.47 -23.09
N GLU A 41 3.56 -3.63 -22.83
CA GLU A 41 4.71 -3.42 -23.73
C GLU A 41 5.50 -4.72 -23.94
N ALA A 42 5.75 -5.48 -22.86
CA ALA A 42 6.42 -6.77 -22.92
C ALA A 42 5.65 -7.80 -23.76
N CYS A 43 4.32 -7.86 -23.63
CA CYS A 43 3.47 -8.74 -24.42
C CYS A 43 3.48 -8.35 -25.90
N ALA A 44 3.32 -7.06 -26.19
CA ALA A 44 3.34 -6.52 -27.55
C ALA A 44 4.67 -6.82 -28.27
N ALA A 45 5.80 -6.68 -27.57
CA ALA A 45 7.13 -6.94 -28.12
C ALA A 45 7.35 -8.40 -28.58
N ILE A 46 6.57 -9.36 -28.05
CA ILE A 46 6.69 -10.78 -28.40
C ILE A 46 5.44 -11.34 -29.10
N GLY A 47 4.45 -10.48 -29.41
CA GLY A 47 3.18 -10.89 -30.00
C GLY A 47 2.32 -11.78 -29.10
N LEU A 48 2.41 -11.63 -27.78
CA LEU A 48 1.59 -12.38 -26.83
C LEU A 48 0.25 -11.67 -26.66
N ASP A 49 -0.84 -12.33 -27.05
CA ASP A 49 -2.21 -11.87 -26.87
C ASP A 49 -3.01 -12.93 -26.13
N LEU A 50 -3.38 -12.64 -24.88
CA LEU A 50 -4.07 -13.56 -23.97
C LEU A 50 -5.13 -12.82 -23.17
N PRO A 51 -6.26 -13.48 -22.83
CA PRO A 51 -7.22 -12.97 -21.87
C PRO A 51 -6.51 -12.53 -20.59
N THR A 52 -6.54 -11.22 -20.32
CA THR A 52 -5.84 -10.63 -19.19
C THR A 52 -6.81 -9.88 -18.30
N THR A 53 -6.88 -10.30 -17.04
CA THR A 53 -7.62 -9.59 -15.97
C THR A 53 -6.64 -8.81 -15.11
N THR A 54 -6.99 -7.57 -14.76
CA THR A 54 -6.21 -6.74 -13.83
C THR A 54 -7.01 -6.45 -12.57
N LEU A 55 -6.47 -6.84 -11.42
CA LEU A 55 -6.95 -6.37 -10.13
C LEU A 55 -6.25 -5.04 -9.81
N CYS A 56 -6.91 -3.91 -10.04
CA CYS A 56 -6.23 -2.61 -9.98
C CYS A 56 -5.91 -2.12 -8.57
N CYS A 57 -6.73 -2.45 -7.57
CA CYS A 57 -6.52 -2.05 -6.19
C CYS A 57 -7.30 -2.91 -5.20
N TRP A 58 -6.76 -3.03 -3.99
CA TRP A 58 -7.29 -3.82 -2.89
C TRP A 58 -7.05 -3.18 -1.51
N HIS A 59 -6.97 -1.85 -1.51
CA HIS A 59 -6.59 -1.00 -0.38
C HIS A 59 -7.38 -1.23 0.92
N SER A 60 -8.65 -1.61 0.82
CA SER A 60 -9.53 -1.83 1.98
C SER A 60 -10.21 -3.20 1.90
N ASP A 61 -9.57 -4.17 1.25
CA ASP A 61 -10.05 -5.55 1.25
C ASP A 61 -10.18 -6.08 2.70
N PRO A 62 -11.32 -6.69 3.09
CA PRO A 62 -11.52 -7.17 4.45
C PRO A 62 -10.47 -8.19 4.93
N GLY A 63 -9.99 -9.07 4.04
CA GLY A 63 -8.97 -10.07 4.36
C GLY A 63 -7.61 -9.41 4.62
N PHE A 64 -7.21 -8.48 3.75
CA PHE A 64 -5.99 -7.68 3.96
C PHE A 64 -6.05 -6.86 5.26
N VAL A 65 -7.17 -6.17 5.51
CA VAL A 65 -7.37 -5.38 6.73
C VAL A 65 -7.31 -6.28 7.97
N ALA A 66 -7.94 -7.45 7.94
CA ALA A 66 -7.91 -8.40 9.06
C ALA A 66 -6.48 -8.91 9.35
N ALA A 67 -5.76 -9.34 8.31
CA ALA A 67 -4.37 -9.80 8.44
C ALA A 67 -3.47 -8.70 8.99
N THR A 68 -3.56 -7.48 8.43
CA THR A 68 -2.77 -6.33 8.90
C THR A 68 -3.12 -5.96 10.34
N ALA A 69 -4.41 -5.97 10.69
CA ALA A 69 -4.86 -5.64 12.05
C ALA A 69 -4.34 -6.65 13.09
N ALA A 70 -4.20 -7.92 12.73
CA ALA A 70 -3.59 -8.92 13.61
C ALA A 70 -2.11 -8.58 13.92
N LEU A 71 -1.32 -8.24 12.90
CA LEU A 71 0.09 -7.83 13.08
C LEU A 71 0.20 -6.55 13.92
N VAL A 72 -0.65 -5.56 13.64
CA VAL A 72 -0.68 -4.30 14.39
C VAL A 72 -1.07 -4.53 15.84
N ARG A 73 -2.09 -5.36 16.13
CA ARG A 73 -2.47 -5.71 17.52
C ARG A 73 -1.33 -6.38 18.26
N ALA A 74 -0.68 -7.37 17.65
CA ALA A 74 0.47 -8.05 18.27
C ALA A 74 1.63 -7.08 18.54
N ALA A 75 1.93 -6.16 17.62
CA ALA A 75 2.96 -5.15 17.82
C ALA A 75 2.56 -4.09 18.87
N TRP A 76 1.28 -3.72 18.91
CA TRP A 76 0.71 -2.82 19.92
C TRP A 76 0.83 -3.42 21.32
N ASP A 77 0.43 -4.69 21.50
CA ASP A 77 0.48 -5.36 22.80
C ASP A 77 1.92 -5.51 23.30
N ARG A 78 2.87 -5.84 22.41
CA ARG A 78 4.32 -5.84 22.74
C ARG A 78 4.80 -4.45 23.14
N ALA A 79 4.49 -3.43 22.36
CA ALA A 79 4.88 -2.06 22.66
C ALA A 79 4.28 -1.56 23.99
N ARG A 80 3.06 -1.99 24.34
CA ARG A 80 2.43 -1.69 25.63
C ARG A 80 3.08 -2.43 26.79
N ALA A 81 3.46 -3.69 26.61
CA ALA A 81 4.19 -4.44 27.63
C ALA A 81 5.58 -3.84 27.93
N ASP A 82 6.25 -3.28 26.93
CA ASP A 82 7.59 -2.68 27.06
C ASP A 82 7.57 -1.25 27.61
N LEU A 83 6.40 -0.59 27.66
CA LEU A 83 6.27 0.81 28.04
C LEU A 83 5.63 0.97 29.44
N PRO A 84 6.02 1.97 30.24
CA PRO A 84 5.30 2.30 31.46
C PRO A 84 3.85 2.69 31.15
N ASP A 85 2.90 2.29 31.99
CA ASP A 85 1.46 2.54 31.81
C ASP A 85 1.12 4.01 31.55
N ALA A 86 1.86 4.93 32.19
CA ALA A 86 1.66 6.37 32.06
C ALA A 86 2.12 6.95 30.71
N VAL A 87 2.93 6.23 29.91
CA VAL A 87 3.45 6.71 28.63
C VAL A 87 2.41 6.41 27.53
N PRO A 88 1.84 7.43 26.86
CA PRO A 88 0.92 7.20 25.75
C PRO A 88 1.64 6.58 24.55
N LEU A 89 0.91 5.82 23.72
CA LEU A 89 1.41 5.25 22.48
C LEU A 89 0.58 5.77 21.31
N ARG A 90 1.25 6.39 20.34
CA ARG A 90 0.67 6.84 19.07
C ARG A 90 0.99 5.85 17.95
N LEU A 91 -0.02 5.45 17.20
CA LEU A 91 0.14 4.61 16.01
C LEU A 91 0.32 5.49 14.76
N LEU A 92 1.48 5.42 14.13
CA LEU A 92 1.77 6.13 12.88
C LEU A 92 1.63 5.16 11.71
N PHE A 93 0.63 5.38 10.85
CA PHE A 93 0.52 4.66 9.58
C PHE A 93 1.40 5.36 8.54
N SER A 94 2.59 4.81 8.30
CA SER A 94 3.57 5.35 7.35
C SER A 94 3.36 4.74 5.97
N ALA A 95 3.14 5.59 4.97
CA ALA A 95 3.05 5.24 3.57
C ALA A 95 4.14 5.96 2.77
N HIS A 96 4.54 5.45 1.60
CA HIS A 96 5.48 6.18 0.76
C HIS A 96 4.85 7.50 0.28
N GLY A 97 5.60 8.60 0.31
CA GLY A 97 5.13 9.88 -0.18
C GLY A 97 4.97 9.91 -1.70
N LEU A 98 4.11 10.79 -2.20
CA LEU A 98 4.08 11.17 -3.61
C LEU A 98 4.24 12.68 -3.77
N PRO A 99 4.82 13.14 -4.88
CA PRO A 99 4.77 14.55 -5.25
C PRO A 99 3.32 15.04 -5.28
N GLU A 100 3.03 16.19 -4.67
CA GLU A 100 1.66 16.73 -4.59
C GLU A 100 1.05 16.93 -5.98
N VAL A 101 1.87 17.24 -6.98
CA VAL A 101 1.43 17.45 -8.37
C VAL A 101 0.80 16.20 -8.97
N ILE A 102 1.25 14.99 -8.58
CA ILE A 102 0.68 13.73 -9.05
C ILE A 102 -0.71 13.53 -8.45
N VAL A 103 -0.86 13.76 -7.15
CA VAL A 103 -2.16 13.65 -6.48
C VAL A 103 -3.15 14.71 -6.98
N LYS A 104 -2.70 15.95 -7.18
CA LYS A 104 -3.53 17.05 -7.72
C LYS A 104 -3.99 16.79 -9.15
N ARG A 105 -3.24 16.02 -9.94
CA ARG A 105 -3.60 15.66 -11.32
C ARG A 105 -4.72 14.61 -11.38
N GLY A 106 -4.92 13.83 -10.31
CA GLY A 106 -6.01 12.87 -10.24
C GLY A 106 -5.64 11.50 -9.67
N ASP A 107 -4.39 11.30 -9.24
CA ASP A 107 -3.95 10.04 -8.66
C ASP A 107 -4.71 9.70 -7.36
N PRO A 108 -5.35 8.52 -7.24
CA PRO A 108 -6.16 8.17 -6.09
C PRO A 108 -5.37 7.65 -4.89
N TYR A 109 -4.04 7.48 -4.98
CA TYR A 109 -3.21 6.82 -3.98
C TYR A 109 -3.45 7.36 -2.57
N GLN A 110 -3.34 8.68 -2.37
CA GLN A 110 -3.49 9.30 -1.06
C GLN A 110 -4.87 8.98 -0.44
N TRP A 111 -5.93 9.07 -1.23
CA TRP A 111 -7.28 8.74 -0.79
C TRP A 111 -7.42 7.25 -0.44
N GLN A 112 -6.81 6.37 -1.23
CA GLN A 112 -6.83 4.93 -0.95
C GLN A 112 -6.07 4.60 0.34
N VAL A 113 -4.92 5.23 0.61
CA VAL A 113 -4.21 5.11 1.90
C VAL A 113 -5.12 5.55 3.05
N GLU A 114 -5.79 6.69 2.94
CA GLU A 114 -6.75 7.16 3.95
C GLU A 114 -7.90 6.17 4.17
N ARG A 115 -8.39 5.51 3.11
CA ARG A 115 -9.41 4.46 3.23
C ARG A 115 -8.87 3.19 3.89
N THR A 116 -7.64 2.79 3.59
CA THR A 116 -6.96 1.68 4.28
C THR A 116 -6.89 1.97 5.77
N VAL A 117 -6.40 3.14 6.15
CA VAL A 117 -6.23 3.53 7.56
C VAL A 117 -7.58 3.64 8.28
N ALA A 118 -8.62 4.19 7.63
CA ALA A 118 -9.96 4.22 8.22
C ALA A 118 -10.52 2.80 8.49
N ALA A 119 -10.32 1.87 7.55
CA ALA A 119 -10.72 0.48 7.73
C ALA A 119 -9.91 -0.21 8.84
N MET A 120 -8.61 0.06 8.90
CA MET A 120 -7.71 -0.44 9.94
C MET A 120 -8.08 0.07 11.33
N ALA A 121 -8.28 1.38 11.51
CA ALA A 121 -8.68 1.96 12.80
C ALA A 121 -9.97 1.31 13.33
N LYS A 122 -10.95 1.07 12.45
CA LYS A 122 -12.17 0.33 12.80
C LYS A 122 -11.88 -1.11 13.19
N ALA A 123 -11.04 -1.82 12.43
CA ALA A 123 -10.71 -3.23 12.68
C ALA A 123 -9.86 -3.44 13.95
N LEU A 124 -9.05 -2.45 14.34
CA LEU A 124 -8.27 -2.49 15.58
C LEU A 124 -9.15 -2.41 16.83
N GLY A 125 -10.26 -1.67 16.77
CA GLY A 125 -11.22 -1.60 17.89
C GLY A 125 -10.62 -1.04 19.19
N ILE A 126 -9.50 -0.31 19.11
CA ILE A 126 -8.84 0.30 20.25
C ILE A 126 -9.57 1.61 20.58
N HIS A 127 -10.20 1.67 21.75
CA HIS A 127 -10.91 2.86 22.19
C HIS A 127 -9.94 4.03 22.42
N GLY A 128 -10.23 5.19 21.85
CA GLY A 128 -9.39 6.39 21.99
C GLY A 128 -8.01 6.27 21.31
N LEU A 129 -7.89 5.41 20.28
CA LEU A 129 -6.65 5.22 19.53
C LEU A 129 -6.08 6.55 18.98
N ASP A 130 -4.97 7.00 19.57
CA ASP A 130 -4.15 8.07 19.01
C ASP A 130 -3.40 7.53 17.79
N HIS A 131 -3.79 7.99 16.60
CA HIS A 131 -3.14 7.60 15.36
C HIS A 131 -3.05 8.76 14.37
N ALA A 132 -2.08 8.66 13.46
CA ALA A 132 -1.91 9.59 12.35
C ALA A 132 -1.48 8.86 11.08
N ILE A 133 -1.81 9.45 9.93
CA ILE A 133 -1.26 9.06 8.63
C ILE A 133 -0.07 9.96 8.35
N CYS A 134 1.04 9.38 7.93
CA CYS A 134 2.23 10.12 7.54
C CYS A 134 2.91 9.51 6.32
N TYR A 135 3.75 10.32 5.66
CA TYR A 135 4.37 9.96 4.40
C TYR A 135 5.91 10.01 4.47
N GLN A 136 6.57 8.90 4.13
CA GLN A 136 8.04 8.73 4.17
C GLN A 136 8.70 8.92 2.80
N SER A 137 10.04 8.83 2.76
CA SER A 137 10.86 8.70 1.56
C SER A 137 10.70 9.84 0.52
N ARG A 138 10.72 11.11 0.97
CA ARG A 138 10.69 12.26 0.06
C ARG A 138 12.06 12.46 -0.59
N ALA A 139 12.16 12.21 -1.90
CA ALA A 139 13.45 12.14 -2.59
C ALA A 139 13.89 13.43 -3.31
N THR A 140 12.99 14.40 -3.53
CA THR A 140 13.28 15.57 -4.40
C THR A 140 12.80 16.90 -3.79
N PRO A 141 13.34 18.05 -4.23
CA PRO A 141 13.03 19.38 -3.66
C PRO A 141 11.60 19.89 -3.89
N GLN A 142 10.82 19.22 -4.74
CA GLN A 142 9.43 19.60 -5.01
C GLN A 142 8.54 19.37 -3.79
N LYS A 143 7.28 19.83 -3.83
CA LYS A 143 6.32 19.57 -2.74
C LYS A 143 5.80 18.14 -2.79
N TRP A 144 5.80 17.49 -1.63
CA TRP A 144 5.28 16.14 -1.41
C TRP A 144 4.08 16.18 -0.46
N ILE A 145 3.19 15.20 -0.58
CA ILE A 145 2.07 15.06 0.34
C ILE A 145 2.54 14.91 1.79
N GLY A 146 1.75 15.43 2.72
CA GLY A 146 2.07 15.48 4.14
C GLY A 146 0.93 15.04 5.06
N PRO A 147 1.21 14.95 6.37
CA PRO A 147 2.51 15.26 7.01
C PRO A 147 3.58 14.21 6.71
N SER A 148 4.86 14.56 6.82
CA SER A 148 5.95 13.59 6.71
C SER A 148 6.03 12.72 7.95
N THR A 149 6.62 11.53 7.82
CA THR A 149 6.90 10.68 8.98
C THR A 149 7.85 11.40 9.96
N GLU A 150 8.83 12.17 9.48
CA GLU A 150 9.66 13.01 10.35
C GLU A 150 8.88 14.10 11.09
N GLU A 151 7.88 14.73 10.45
CA GLU A 151 7.04 15.77 11.06
C GLU A 151 6.22 15.17 12.21
N GLU A 152 5.65 13.98 12.02
CA GLU A 152 4.93 13.26 13.09
C GLU A 152 5.86 12.75 14.19
N LEU A 153 7.09 12.32 13.89
CA LEU A 153 8.08 11.99 14.92
C LEU A 153 8.47 13.22 15.75
N ARG A 154 8.70 14.37 15.12
CA ARG A 154 8.97 15.64 15.83
C ARG A 154 7.80 16.04 16.72
N ARG A 155 6.56 15.84 16.24
CA ARG A 155 5.36 16.05 17.04
C ARG A 155 5.32 15.10 18.23
N ALA A 156 5.54 13.80 18.03
CA ALA A 156 5.58 12.83 19.12
C ALA A 156 6.65 13.14 20.17
N GLY A 157 7.84 13.61 19.76
CA GLY A 157 8.90 14.04 20.67
C GLY A 157 8.55 15.27 21.51
N ARG A 158 7.77 16.21 20.96
CA ARG A 158 7.20 17.34 21.72
C ARG A 158 6.11 16.89 22.68
N ASP A 159 5.23 16.01 22.22
CA ASP A 159 4.09 15.48 23.00
C ASP A 159 4.54 14.47 24.08
N LYS A 160 5.81 14.02 24.03
CA LYS A 160 6.38 12.98 24.91
C LYS A 160 5.58 11.68 24.87
N VAL A 161 5.13 11.30 23.67
CA VAL A 161 4.41 10.04 23.42
C VAL A 161 5.32 9.05 22.70
N ALA A 162 5.23 7.76 23.05
CA ALA A 162 5.88 6.71 22.30
C ALA A 162 5.20 6.51 20.94
N VAL A 163 5.90 5.91 19.98
CA VAL A 163 5.39 5.67 18.64
C VAL A 163 5.49 4.21 18.24
N LEU A 164 4.43 3.70 17.63
CA LEU A 164 4.41 2.45 16.89
C LEU A 164 4.20 2.79 15.41
N VAL A 165 5.16 2.48 14.55
CA VAL A 165 5.09 2.76 13.12
C VAL A 165 4.61 1.54 12.35
N CYS A 166 3.55 1.69 11.55
CA CYS A 166 3.00 0.66 10.68
C CYS A 166 3.27 1.00 9.22
N PRO A 167 4.11 0.25 8.49
CA PRO A 167 4.28 0.42 7.04
C PRO A 167 3.00 -0.06 6.33
N ILE A 168 2.13 0.86 5.91
CA ILE A 168 0.75 0.54 5.47
C ILE A 168 0.58 0.40 3.96
N ALA A 169 1.58 0.82 3.19
CA ALA A 169 1.53 0.88 1.72
C ALA A 169 2.38 -0.19 1.01
N PHE A 170 3.07 -1.05 1.77
CA PHE A 170 3.86 -2.17 1.25
C PHE A 170 3.63 -3.43 2.06
N VAL A 171 3.75 -4.57 1.40
CA VAL A 171 3.41 -5.89 1.97
C VAL A 171 4.64 -6.72 2.31
N SER A 172 5.83 -6.32 1.90
CA SER A 172 7.08 -7.02 2.22
C SER A 172 8.06 -6.02 2.84
N ASP A 173 9.01 -6.50 3.64
CA ASP A 173 10.12 -5.65 4.05
C ASP A 173 11.02 -5.30 2.85
N HIS A 174 11.50 -4.06 2.82
CA HIS A 174 12.40 -3.51 1.81
C HIS A 174 13.31 -2.45 2.45
N SER A 175 14.09 -1.72 1.65
CA SER A 175 15.02 -0.70 2.15
C SER A 175 14.34 0.35 3.03
N GLU A 176 13.14 0.82 2.66
CA GLU A 176 12.43 1.84 3.44
C GLU A 176 11.92 1.30 4.79
N THR A 177 11.67 -0.01 4.94
CA THR A 177 11.32 -0.56 6.27
C THR A 177 12.56 -0.86 7.09
N LEU A 178 13.54 -1.56 6.52
CA LEU A 178 14.70 -2.07 7.26
C LEU A 178 15.79 -1.02 7.51
N VAL A 179 15.86 0.03 6.67
CA VAL A 179 16.84 1.11 6.81
C VAL A 179 16.14 2.38 7.29
N GLU A 180 15.20 2.91 6.51
CA GLU A 180 14.58 4.21 6.85
C GLU A 180 13.76 4.11 8.16
N LEU A 181 12.85 3.14 8.30
CA LEU A 181 12.08 3.00 9.55
C LEU A 181 12.91 2.46 10.73
N ASP A 182 13.67 1.38 10.53
CA ASP A 182 14.34 0.68 11.63
C ASP A 182 15.65 1.32 12.09
N VAL A 183 16.34 2.06 11.21
CA VAL A 183 17.61 2.75 11.52
C VAL A 183 17.39 4.26 11.58
N GLU A 184 17.08 4.90 10.45
CA GLU A 184 17.12 6.38 10.36
C GLU A 184 16.07 7.05 11.25
N TYR A 185 14.83 6.58 11.20
CA TYR A 185 13.74 7.12 12.01
C TYR A 185 13.80 6.68 13.48
N ARG A 186 14.36 5.49 13.75
CA ARG A 186 14.66 5.07 15.14
C ARG A 186 15.71 5.99 15.76
N GLU A 187 16.77 6.30 15.03
CA GLU A 187 17.79 7.25 15.48
C GLU A 187 17.21 8.66 15.64
N LEU A 188 16.36 9.11 14.70
CA LEU A 188 15.67 10.39 14.82
C LEU A 188 14.77 10.42 16.07
N ALA A 189 13.99 9.37 16.31
CA ALA A 189 13.15 9.25 17.49
C ALA A 189 13.95 9.33 18.79
N HIS A 190 15.11 8.66 18.84
CA HIS A 190 16.05 8.75 19.95
C HIS A 190 16.55 10.19 20.16
N ARG A 191 17.00 10.87 19.09
CA ARG A 191 17.45 12.28 19.14
C ARG A 191 16.34 13.24 19.60
N LEU A 192 15.08 12.93 19.28
CA LEU A 192 13.91 13.72 19.68
C LEU A 192 13.43 13.41 21.11
N GLY A 193 14.03 12.43 21.79
CA GLY A 193 13.63 12.01 23.13
C GLY A 193 12.22 11.42 23.18
N ILE A 194 11.83 10.68 22.13
CA ILE A 194 10.60 9.89 22.10
C ILE A 194 10.77 8.72 23.09
N PRO A 195 9.83 8.50 24.04
CA PRO A 195 10.00 7.52 25.12
C PRO A 195 9.94 6.05 24.67
N GLY A 196 9.54 5.77 23.43
CA GLY A 196 9.63 4.43 22.84
C GLY A 196 9.36 4.45 21.33
N TYR A 197 10.05 3.60 20.59
CA TYR A 197 9.94 3.49 19.13
C TYR A 197 9.84 2.02 18.71
N PHE A 198 8.70 1.68 18.13
CA PHE A 198 8.34 0.32 17.72
C PHE A 198 7.92 0.32 16.25
N ARG A 199 8.04 -0.83 15.60
CA ARG A 199 7.61 -1.03 14.22
C ARG A 199 6.75 -2.27 14.10
N VAL A 200 5.66 -2.18 13.35
CA VAL A 200 4.87 -3.33 12.90
C VAL A 200 5.63 -4.01 11.74
N PRO A 201 5.82 -5.34 11.76
CA PRO A 201 6.42 -6.03 10.63
C PRO A 201 5.57 -5.84 9.37
N ALA A 202 6.21 -5.87 8.19
CA ALA A 202 5.46 -6.02 6.95
C ALA A 202 4.74 -7.39 6.90
N GLN A 203 3.79 -7.55 5.99
CA GLN A 203 3.03 -8.81 5.88
C GLN A 203 3.94 -10.00 5.57
N ASN A 204 4.95 -9.82 4.73
CA ASN A 204 5.88 -10.85 4.28
C ASN A 204 5.11 -12.13 3.87
N SER A 205 5.35 -13.23 4.57
CA SER A 205 4.68 -14.52 4.36
C SER A 205 3.63 -14.84 5.43
N ASP A 206 3.04 -13.84 6.08
CA ASP A 206 1.96 -14.03 7.06
C ASP A 206 0.83 -14.92 6.47
N PRO A 207 0.43 -16.01 7.13
CA PRO A 207 -0.58 -16.92 6.59
C PRO A 207 -1.94 -16.27 6.35
N GLY A 208 -2.32 -15.28 7.17
CA GLY A 208 -3.56 -14.51 6.98
C GLY A 208 -3.49 -13.66 5.73
N PHE A 209 -2.34 -13.03 5.49
CA PHE A 209 -2.08 -12.28 4.26
C PHE A 209 -2.08 -13.16 3.01
N ILE A 210 -1.39 -14.30 3.03
CA ILE A 210 -1.38 -15.24 1.90
C ILE A 210 -2.79 -15.75 1.59
N THR A 211 -3.59 -16.01 2.62
CA THR A 211 -5.00 -16.37 2.46
C THR A 211 -5.79 -15.25 1.78
N ALA A 212 -5.63 -14.00 2.24
CA ALA A 212 -6.28 -12.84 1.64
C ALA A 212 -5.89 -12.64 0.15
N LEU A 213 -4.60 -12.82 -0.18
CA LEU A 213 -4.12 -12.73 -1.56
C LEU A 213 -4.73 -13.81 -2.46
N ALA A 214 -4.80 -15.05 -1.96
CA ALA A 214 -5.41 -16.16 -2.69
C ALA A 214 -6.90 -15.90 -2.94
N ASP A 215 -7.62 -15.34 -1.97
CA ASP A 215 -9.04 -15.03 -2.10
C ASP A 215 -9.28 -13.85 -3.05
N LEU A 216 -8.42 -12.82 -3.03
CA LEU A 216 -8.42 -11.74 -4.02
C LEU A 216 -8.21 -12.29 -5.43
N ALA A 217 -7.24 -13.19 -5.61
CA ALA A 217 -6.96 -13.81 -6.90
C ALA A 217 -8.16 -14.63 -7.41
N ARG A 218 -8.77 -15.45 -6.55
CA ARG A 218 -9.97 -16.23 -6.90
C ARG A 218 -11.15 -15.33 -7.28
N ARG A 219 -11.41 -14.27 -6.51
CA ARG A 219 -12.49 -13.30 -6.82
C ARG A 219 -12.24 -12.55 -8.12
N ALA A 220 -11.01 -12.10 -8.36
CA ALA A 220 -10.64 -11.39 -9.59
C ALA A 220 -10.75 -12.30 -10.82
N ARG A 221 -10.29 -13.55 -10.72
CA ARG A 221 -10.41 -14.54 -11.80
C ARG A 221 -11.86 -14.91 -12.10
N ALA A 222 -12.70 -15.02 -11.08
CA ALA A 222 -14.12 -15.33 -11.24
C ALA A 222 -14.97 -14.13 -11.74
N SER A 223 -14.35 -12.97 -11.95
CA SER A 223 -15.03 -11.78 -12.45
C SER A 223 -15.02 -11.76 -13.98
N ASP A 224 -16.17 -11.52 -14.61
CA ASP A 224 -16.30 -11.38 -16.06
C ASP A 224 -15.73 -10.05 -16.61
N ARG A 225 -14.82 -9.40 -15.88
CA ARG A 225 -14.28 -8.06 -16.18
C ARG A 225 -12.77 -8.14 -16.34
N ALA A 226 -12.26 -7.58 -17.44
CA ALA A 226 -10.82 -7.40 -17.64
C ALA A 226 -10.17 -6.45 -16.62
N LEU A 227 -10.96 -5.60 -15.95
CA LEU A 227 -10.50 -4.68 -14.90
C LEU A 227 -11.46 -4.73 -13.71
N CYS A 228 -10.92 -5.04 -12.52
CA CYS A 228 -11.66 -5.05 -11.28
C CYS A 228 -10.87 -4.42 -10.13
N SER A 229 -11.57 -3.87 -9.15
CA SER A 229 -11.01 -3.65 -7.80
C SER A 229 -11.36 -4.83 -6.90
N PHE A 230 -10.89 -4.84 -5.65
CA PHE A 230 -11.30 -5.85 -4.65
C PHE A 230 -12.82 -5.95 -4.45
N ALA A 231 -13.57 -4.91 -4.82
CA ALA A 231 -15.04 -4.87 -4.78
C ALA A 231 -15.66 -4.82 -6.19
N GLY A 232 -14.93 -5.27 -7.21
CA GLY A 232 -15.41 -5.48 -8.59
C GLY A 232 -15.49 -4.22 -9.46
N ALA A 233 -15.89 -3.07 -8.93
CA ALA A 233 -16.06 -1.83 -9.68
C ALA A 233 -15.22 -0.66 -9.12
N ARG A 234 -15.31 0.53 -9.74
CA ARG A 234 -14.63 1.75 -9.30
C ARG A 234 -14.92 2.05 -7.83
N GLN A 235 -13.86 2.12 -7.01
CA GLN A 235 -13.93 2.54 -5.61
C GLN A 235 -13.59 4.03 -5.44
N CYS A 236 -12.69 4.55 -6.29
CA CYS A 236 -12.25 5.94 -6.19
C CYS A 236 -13.39 6.92 -6.55
N PRO A 237 -13.56 8.02 -5.80
CA PRO A 237 -14.47 9.11 -6.18
C PRO A 237 -14.24 9.61 -7.61
N LYS A 238 -15.29 10.17 -8.23
CA LYS A 238 -15.28 10.62 -9.63
C LYS A 238 -14.13 11.57 -9.98
N ARG A 239 -13.71 12.42 -9.02
CA ARG A 239 -12.63 13.41 -9.17
C ARG A 239 -11.22 12.84 -9.41
N TYR A 240 -11.01 11.54 -9.19
CA TYR A 240 -9.72 10.89 -9.40
C TYR A 240 -9.67 10.35 -10.83
N ASP A 241 -9.28 11.21 -11.76
CA ASP A 241 -9.30 10.90 -13.19
C ASP A 241 -8.22 9.89 -13.58
N ASP A 242 -7.11 9.80 -12.85
CA ASP A 242 -6.05 8.78 -13.07
C ASP A 242 -6.45 7.38 -12.55
N CYS A 243 -7.67 7.22 -12.03
CA CYS A 243 -8.20 5.91 -11.67
C CYS A 243 -8.34 5.01 -12.92
N PRO A 244 -7.90 3.74 -12.88
CA PRO A 244 -8.01 2.83 -14.03
C PRO A 244 -9.44 2.67 -14.56
N HIS A 245 -10.44 2.68 -13.67
CA HIS A 245 -11.83 2.61 -14.07
C HIS A 245 -12.36 3.90 -14.72
N ALA A 246 -11.70 5.06 -14.50
CA ALA A 246 -12.00 6.29 -15.21
C ALA A 246 -11.35 6.30 -16.60
N GLN A 247 -10.15 5.70 -16.72
CA GLN A 247 -9.37 5.63 -17.96
C GLN A 247 -9.79 4.46 -18.88
N ALA A 248 -10.47 3.44 -18.36
CA ALA A 248 -10.85 2.24 -19.13
C ALA A 248 -11.59 2.54 -20.46
N PRO A 249 -12.56 3.49 -20.54
CA PRO A 249 -13.19 3.84 -21.81
C PRO A 249 -12.26 4.50 -22.83
N ALA A 250 -11.18 5.15 -22.39
CA ALA A 250 -10.19 5.77 -23.27
C ALA A 250 -9.18 4.73 -23.79
N ARG A 251 -8.71 3.83 -22.92
CA ARG A 251 -7.76 2.76 -23.28
C ARG A 251 -8.34 1.70 -24.22
N MET A 252 -9.66 1.46 -24.18
CA MET A 252 -10.33 0.59 -25.16
C MET A 252 -10.41 1.19 -26.57
N LYS A 253 -10.29 2.52 -26.71
CA LYS A 253 -10.31 3.20 -28.03
C LYS A 253 -8.93 3.30 -28.67
N GLU A 254 -7.86 3.27 -27.87
CA GLU A 254 -6.48 3.29 -28.36
C GLU A 254 -5.98 1.90 -28.78
N ALA A 255 -6.64 0.83 -28.29
CA ALA A 255 -6.34 -0.56 -28.62
C ALA A 255 -7.18 -1.13 -29.78
N ALA A 256 -8.06 -0.33 -30.39
CA ALA A 256 -8.95 -0.70 -31.51
C ALA A 256 -8.57 0.07 -32.78
#